data_AF-A0A3M1ECV4-F1
#
_entry.id   AF-A0A3M1ECV4-F1
#
_cell.length_a   1.000
_cell.length_b   1.000
_cell.length_c   1.000
_cell.angle_alpha   90.00
_cell.angle_beta   90.00
_cell.angle_gamma   90.00
#
_symmetry.space_group_name_H-M   'P 1'
#
loop_
_entity.id
_entity.type
_entity.pdbx_description
1 polymer ?
#
loop_
_entity_poly.entity_id
_entity_poly.type
_entity_poly.pdbx_seq_one_letter_code
_entity_poly.pdbx_strand_id
1 'polypeptide(L)'
;MKARIVGWMLLVPFLGLAIGCTQESQNQLKRSIQNYTGASLRVTIYAFDGTPVKTYEGVDKVTTGRGERGDARPYIYFYDKNGKYVQTNMGYVAEEP
;
A
#
# COMPACT_ATOMS: atom_id res chain seq x y z
N MET A 1 -25.60 -38.36 -25.44
CA MET A 1 -24.20 -37.90 -25.64
C MET A 1 -24.07 -36.40 -25.91
N LYS A 2 -24.96 -35.76 -26.69
CA LYS A 2 -24.87 -34.33 -27.08
C LYS A 2 -24.95 -33.34 -25.90
N ALA A 3 -25.80 -33.59 -24.89
CA ALA A 3 -25.96 -32.72 -23.72
C ALA A 3 -24.71 -32.62 -22.82
N ARG A 4 -23.87 -33.66 -22.77
CA ARG A 4 -22.62 -33.65 -21.99
C ARG A 4 -21.54 -32.79 -22.66
N ILE A 5 -21.55 -32.74 -23.99
CA ILE A 5 -20.64 -31.92 -24.81
C ILE A 5 -21.01 -30.43 -24.71
N VAL A 6 -22.31 -30.11 -24.74
CA VAL A 6 -22.82 -28.73 -24.54
C VAL A 6 -22.49 -28.22 -23.14
N GLY A 7 -22.61 -29.07 -22.11
CA GLY A 7 -22.21 -28.72 -20.75
C GLY A 7 -20.72 -28.35 -20.62
N TRP A 8 -19.84 -29.11 -21.27
CA TRP A 8 -18.40 -28.80 -21.29
C TRP A 8 -18.06 -27.58 -22.13
N MET A 9 -18.79 -27.34 -23.22
CA MET A 9 -18.59 -26.18 -24.10
C MET A 9 -18.97 -24.84 -23.43
N LEU A 10 -19.84 -24.85 -22.41
CA LEU A 10 -20.17 -23.68 -21.57
C LEU A 10 -19.24 -23.53 -20.35
N LEU A 11 -18.69 -24.62 -19.82
CA LEU A 11 -17.86 -24.61 -18.61
C LEU A 11 -16.42 -24.15 -18.89
N VAL A 12 -15.86 -24.50 -20.06
CA VAL A 12 -14.50 -24.14 -20.47
C VAL A 12 -14.29 -22.62 -20.66
N PRO A 13 -15.17 -21.85 -21.32
CA PRO A 13 -15.01 -20.39 -21.41
C PRO A 13 -15.19 -19.69 -20.05
N PHE A 14 -16.04 -20.24 -19.17
CA PHE A 14 -16.23 -19.72 -17.81
C PHE A 14 -14.98 -19.89 -16.93
N LEU A 15 -14.27 -21.02 -17.10
CA LEU A 15 -13.00 -21.27 -16.41
C LEU A 15 -11.85 -20.41 -16.96
N GLY A 16 -11.86 -20.10 -18.27
CA GLY A 16 -10.85 -19.23 -18.90
C GLY A 16 -10.90 -17.77 -18.42
N LEU A 17 -12.09 -17.26 -18.12
CA LEU A 17 -12.28 -15.90 -17.56
C LEU A 17 -11.70 -15.76 -16.14
N ALA A 18 -11.65 -16.85 -15.36
CA ALA A 18 -11.06 -16.85 -14.02
C ALA A 18 -9.52 -16.80 -14.03
N ILE A 19 -8.89 -17.21 -15.14
CA ILE A 19 -7.41 -17.25 -15.30
C ILE A 19 -6.87 -15.90 -15.82
N GLY A 20 -7.74 -15.04 -16.39
CA GLY A 20 -7.38 -13.76 -17.00
C GLY A 20 -7.02 -12.63 -16.02
N CYS A 21 -7.18 -12.83 -14.71
CA CYS A 21 -6.68 -11.87 -13.73
C CYS A 21 -5.18 -12.10 -13.53
N THR A 22 -4.39 -11.57 -14.46
CA THR A 22 -2.92 -11.65 -14.40
C THR A 22 -2.41 -11.15 -13.04
N GLN A 23 -1.27 -11.65 -12.57
CA GLN A 23 -0.68 -11.17 -11.32
C GLN A 23 -0.46 -9.64 -11.35
N GLU A 24 -0.20 -9.08 -12.52
CA GLU A 24 -0.07 -7.64 -12.72
C GLU A 24 -1.40 -6.90 -12.60
N SER A 25 -2.47 -7.38 -13.23
CA SER A 25 -3.82 -6.80 -13.09
C SER A 25 -4.34 -6.91 -11.65
N GLN A 26 -4.07 -8.01 -10.95
CA GLN A 26 -4.40 -8.16 -9.53
C GLN A 26 -3.59 -7.19 -8.65
N ASN A 27 -2.31 -6.99 -8.95
CA ASN A 27 -1.46 -6.06 -8.21
C ASN A 27 -1.87 -4.60 -8.46
N GLN A 28 -2.25 -4.24 -9.69
CA GLN A 28 -2.80 -2.93 -10.03
C GLN A 28 -4.15 -2.70 -9.35
N LEU A 29 -5.04 -3.69 -9.36
CA LEU A 29 -6.33 -3.62 -8.67
C LEU A 29 -6.14 -3.42 -7.17
N LYS A 30 -5.25 -4.20 -6.53
CA LYS A 30 -4.92 -4.05 -5.11
C LYS A 30 -4.42 -2.66 -4.77
N ARG A 31 -3.52 -2.09 -5.59
CA ARG A 31 -3.03 -0.70 -5.41
C ARG A 31 -4.15 0.33 -5.61
N SER A 32 -5.02 0.13 -6.59
CA SER A 32 -6.15 1.03 -6.84
C SER A 32 -7.14 1.03 -5.68
N ILE A 33 -7.41 -0.14 -5.11
CA ILE A 33 -8.27 -0.28 -3.94
C ILE A 33 -7.60 0.38 -2.74
N GLN A 34 -6.31 0.13 -2.48
CA GLN A 34 -5.57 0.77 -1.37
C GLN A 34 -5.51 2.30 -1.50
N ASN A 35 -5.36 2.83 -2.72
CA ASN A 35 -5.40 4.27 -2.96
C ASN A 35 -6.80 4.85 -2.74
N TYR A 36 -7.86 4.09 -2.99
CA TYR A 36 -9.25 4.53 -2.86
C TYR A 36 -9.82 4.35 -1.44
N THR A 37 -9.49 3.23 -0.78
CA THR A 37 -9.90 2.95 0.61
C THR A 37 -9.05 3.70 1.62
N GLY A 38 -7.93 4.30 1.18
CA GLY A 38 -7.04 5.13 1.99
C GLY A 38 -6.37 4.31 3.09
N ALA A 39 -5.11 3.93 2.89
CA ALA A 39 -4.28 3.49 4.01
C ALA A 39 -3.98 4.72 4.89
N SER A 40 -4.91 5.13 5.74
CA SER A 40 -4.72 6.32 6.58
C SER A 40 -3.94 5.92 7.83
N LEU A 41 -2.65 6.24 7.90
CA LEU A 41 -1.85 6.04 9.10
C LEU A 41 -1.90 7.30 9.98
N ARG A 42 -1.88 7.08 11.29
CA ARG A 42 -1.54 8.08 12.30
C ARG A 42 -0.06 7.93 12.64
N VAL A 43 0.75 8.93 12.29
CA VAL A 43 2.20 8.93 12.52
C VAL A 43 2.54 9.89 13.65
N THR A 44 3.00 9.35 14.78
CA THR A 44 3.47 10.13 15.92
C THR A 44 5.00 10.12 15.97
N ILE A 45 5.61 11.30 15.95
CA ILE A 45 7.05 11.51 16.08
C ILE A 45 7.38 11.76 17.54
N TYR A 46 8.39 11.05 18.05
CA TYR A 46 8.88 11.16 19.42
C TYR A 46 10.27 11.80 19.45
N ALA A 47 10.51 12.63 20.47
CA ALA A 47 11.83 13.16 20.77
C ALA A 47 12.72 12.09 21.43
N PHE A 48 14.01 12.40 21.59
CA PHE A 48 14.98 11.48 22.20
C PHE A 48 14.65 11.13 23.66
N ASP A 49 13.89 11.97 24.35
CA ASP A 49 13.39 11.74 25.70
C ASP A 49 12.09 10.89 25.74
N GLY A 50 11.60 10.45 24.58
CA GLY A 50 10.37 9.66 24.45
C GLY A 50 9.08 10.48 24.50
N THR A 51 9.16 11.82 24.50
CA THR A 51 7.97 12.66 24.46
C THR A 51 7.39 12.76 23.04
N PRO A 52 6.06 12.65 22.86
CA PRO A 52 5.44 12.84 21.55
C PRO A 52 5.52 14.32 21.16
N VAL A 53 6.24 14.61 20.07
CA VAL A 53 6.48 15.98 19.59
C VAL A 53 5.39 16.40 18.62
N LYS A 54 4.97 15.48 17.75
CA LYS A 54 4.00 15.80 16.70
C LYS A 54 3.32 14.57 16.15
N THR A 55 2.01 14.68 15.95
CA THR A 55 1.18 13.65 15.33
C THR A 55 0.65 14.14 13.99
N TYR A 56 0.74 13.27 12.98
CA TYR A 56 0.17 13.45 11.65
C TYR A 56 -0.91 12.40 11.45
N GLU A 57 -2.03 12.79 10.86
CA GLU A 57 -3.14 11.91 10.51
C GLU A 57 -3.31 11.88 9.00
N GLY A 58 -3.86 10.78 8.49
CA GLY A 58 -4.10 10.62 7.05
C GLY A 58 -2.80 10.51 6.26
N VAL A 59 -1.78 9.86 6.82
CA VAL A 59 -0.53 9.58 6.12
C VAL A 59 -0.70 8.29 5.33
N ASP A 60 -0.52 8.33 4.01
CA ASP A 60 -0.70 7.13 3.17
C ASP A 60 0.38 6.06 3.41
N LYS A 61 1.63 6.52 3.56
CA LYS A 61 2.79 5.65 3.70
C LYS A 61 4.00 6.37 4.28
N VAL A 62 4.69 5.68 5.19
CA VAL A 62 6.03 6.08 5.66
C VAL A 62 7.09 5.31 4.87
N THR A 63 8.08 6.03 4.33
CA THR A 63 9.15 5.44 3.51
C THR A 63 10.52 5.82 4.05
N THR A 64 11.45 4.86 4.09
CA THR A 64 12.85 5.11 4.43
C THR A 64 13.58 5.68 3.22
N GLY A 65 14.36 6.75 3.42
CA GLY A 65 15.21 7.32 2.38
C GLY A 65 16.15 6.26 1.80
N ARG A 66 16.37 6.28 0.49
CA ARG A 66 17.28 5.34 -0.20
C ARG A 66 18.30 6.14 -1.00
N GLY A 67 19.57 5.76 -0.90
CA GLY A 67 20.67 6.34 -1.68
C GLY A 67 20.70 5.80 -3.11
N GLU A 68 21.52 6.40 -3.98
CA GLU A 68 21.60 6.04 -5.40
C GLU A 68 22.03 4.59 -5.64
N ARG A 69 22.77 4.00 -4.71
CA ARG A 69 23.19 2.58 -4.75
C ARG A 69 22.23 1.62 -4.06
N GLY A 70 21.08 2.10 -3.60
CA GLY A 70 20.06 1.29 -2.92
C GLY A 70 20.22 1.23 -1.39
N ASP A 71 21.26 1.84 -0.84
CA ASP A 71 21.53 1.89 0.61
C ASP A 71 20.42 2.64 1.35
N ALA A 72 20.00 2.13 2.51
CA ALA A 72 19.04 2.83 3.37
C ALA A 72 19.71 4.05 4.01
N ARG A 73 19.09 5.23 3.86
CA ARG A 73 19.50 6.46 4.54
C ARG A 73 18.85 6.50 5.93
N PRO A 74 19.51 7.11 6.93
CA PRO A 74 19.01 7.14 8.31
C PRO A 74 17.93 8.22 8.51
N TYR A 75 16.94 8.27 7.61
CA TYR A 75 15.76 9.10 7.76
C TYR A 75 14.56 8.44 7.10
N ILE A 76 13.38 8.77 7.60
CA ILE A 76 12.11 8.47 6.96
C ILE A 76 11.52 9.75 6.38
N TYR A 77 10.63 9.57 5.41
CA TYR A 77 9.82 10.62 4.86
C TYR A 77 8.42 10.13 4.55
N PHE A 78 7.47 11.06 4.58
CA PHE A 78 6.08 10.83 4.22
C PHE A 78 5.42 12.14 3.81
N TYR A 79 4.19 12.04 3.30
CA TYR A 79 3.34 13.18 2.99
C TYR A 79 2.22 13.24 4.04
N ASP A 80 1.93 14.43 4.55
CA ASP A 80 0.75 14.63 5.39
C ASP A 80 -0.53 14.64 4.55
N LYS A 81 -1.70 14.66 5.21
CA LYS A 81 -3.01 14.74 4.54
C LYS A 81 -3.19 15.93 3.58
N ASN A 82 -2.36 16.98 3.70
CA ASN A 82 -2.39 18.16 2.84
C ASN A 82 -1.35 18.07 1.71
N GLY A 83 -0.66 16.93 1.55
CA GLY A 83 0.41 16.75 0.58
C GLY A 83 1.74 17.41 0.99
N LYS A 84 1.89 17.83 2.25
CA LYS A 84 3.15 18.43 2.73
C LYS A 84 4.18 17.33 2.98
N TYR A 85 5.36 17.51 2.38
CA TYR A 85 6.50 16.65 2.63
C TYR A 85 7.03 16.82 4.06
N VAL A 86 7.20 15.71 4.76
CA VAL A 86 7.79 15.64 6.10
C VAL A 86 8.94 14.64 6.06
N GLN A 87 10.10 15.06 6.55
CA GLN A 87 11.29 14.22 6.71
C GLN A 87 11.74 14.27 8.17
N THR A 88 12.06 13.11 8.73
CA THR A 88 12.61 13.02 10.09
C THR A 88 13.55 11.83 10.23
N ASN A 89 14.56 11.98 11.07
CA ASN A 89 15.39 10.89 11.56
C ASN A 89 15.04 10.50 13.02
N MET A 90 14.02 11.12 13.59
CA MET A 90 13.56 10.86 14.95
C MET A 90 12.74 9.57 15.01
N GLY A 91 12.60 9.00 16.22
CA GLY A 91 11.75 7.85 16.46
C GLY A 91 10.30 8.17 16.10
N TYR A 92 9.60 7.20 15.50
CA TYR A 92 8.21 7.35 15.12
C TYR A 92 7.42 6.08 15.38
N VAL A 93 6.12 6.23 15.62
CA VAL A 93 5.15 5.15 15.65
C VAL A 93 4.10 5.44 14.58
N ALA A 94 3.84 4.46 13.72
CA ALA A 94 2.80 4.53 12.69
C ALA A 94 1.73 3.51 13.04
N GLU A 95 0.54 3.99 13.36
CA GLU A 95 -0.62 3.19 13.76
C GLU A 95 -1.73 3.34 12.72
N GLU A 96 -2.44 2.25 12.44
CA GLU A 96 -3.75 2.34 11.78
C GLU A 96 -4.75 2.86 12.83
N PRO A 97 -5.56 3.88 12.51
CA PRO A 97 -6.48 4.52 13.44
C PRO A 97 -7.65 3.64 13.86
#